data_AF-A0A4R9JS45-F1
#
_entry.id   AF-A0A4R9JS45-F1
#
_cell.length_a   1.000
_cell.length_b   1.000
_cell.length_c   1.000
_cell.angle_alpha   90.00
_cell.angle_beta   90.00
_cell.angle_gamma   90.00
#
_symmetry.space_group_name_H-M   'P 1'
#
loop_
_entity.id
_entity.type
_entity.pdbx_description
1 polymer ?
#
loop_
_entity_poly.entity_id
_entity_poly.type
_entity_poly.pdbx_seq_one_letter_code
_entity_poly.pdbx_strand_id
1 'polypeptide(L)'
;MIFTKREIEEHYPLAERLRLEKTKSQNSVIYWINELVRNQVRGAEDVPSLIEVTKDLVLQVEDLYAEKEMLFAETKTHSIAEVISLIRGMEEQLNSMYSEYET
;
A
#
# COMPACT_ATOMS: atom_id res chain seq x y z
N MET A 1 30.00 25.67 11.81
CA MET A 1 31.35 25.07 11.87
C MET A 1 31.18 23.56 11.74
N ILE A 2 31.81 22.92 10.75
CA ILE A 2 31.75 21.47 10.57
C ILE A 2 32.99 20.89 11.26
N PHE A 3 32.81 20.14 12.34
CA PHE A 3 33.89 19.44 13.03
C PHE A 3 34.12 18.07 12.41
N THR A 4 35.38 17.66 12.29
CA THR A 4 35.74 16.31 11.86
C THR A 4 35.44 15.29 12.96
N LYS A 5 35.27 14.02 12.59
CA LYS A 5 35.01 12.92 13.54
C LYS A 5 36.09 12.85 14.64
N ARG A 6 37.35 13.10 14.26
CA ARG A 6 38.50 13.12 15.17
C ARG A 6 38.46 14.27 16.18
N GLU A 7 38.12 15.48 15.73
CA GLU A 7 37.99 16.65 16.63
C GLU A 7 36.86 16.47 17.65
N ILE A 8 35.77 15.80 17.26
CA ILE A 8 34.64 15.49 18.16
C ILE A 8 35.06 14.46 19.22
N GLU A 9 35.83 13.44 18.84
CA GLU A 9 36.27 12.38 19.74
C GLU A 9 37.33 12.83 20.75
N GLU A 10 38.25 13.70 20.35
CA GLU A 10 39.40 14.15 21.16
C GLU A 10 39.08 15.34 22.08
N HIS A 11 38.15 16.25 21.70
CA HIS A 11 37.97 17.54 22.40
C HIS A 11 36.64 17.72 23.13
N TYR A 12 35.70 16.78 23.03
CA TYR A 12 34.38 16.93 23.62
C TYR A 12 34.04 15.79 24.60
N PRO A 13 33.43 16.11 25.76
CA PRO A 13 32.94 15.08 26.67
C PRO A 13 31.83 14.25 26.01
N LEU A 14 31.69 12.98 26.40
CA LEU A 14 30.79 11.99 25.78
C LEU A 14 29.35 12.52 25.54
N ALA A 15 28.79 13.26 26.50
CA ALA A 15 27.46 13.85 26.40
C ALA A 15 27.34 14.84 25.22
N GLU A 16 28.35 15.65 24.96
CA GLU A 16 28.35 16.63 23.87
C GLU A 16 28.56 15.94 22.51
N ARG A 17 29.35 14.86 22.47
CA ARG A 17 29.48 14.02 21.26
C ARG A 17 28.15 13.38 20.87
N LEU A 18 27.43 12.82 21.84
CA LEU A 18 26.10 12.24 21.63
C LEU A 18 25.10 13.30 21.14
N ARG A 19 25.16 14.52 21.69
CA ARG A 19 24.33 15.64 21.24
C ARG A 19 24.64 16.04 19.80
N LEU A 20 25.92 16.14 19.43
CA LEU A 20 26.36 16.50 18.08
C LEU A 20 26.03 15.42 17.05
N GLU A 21 26.25 14.15 17.38
CA GLU A 21 25.85 12.99 16.55
C GLU A 21 24.34 12.97 16.33
N LYS A 22 23.54 13.15 17.39
CA LYS A 22 22.08 13.26 17.30
C LYS A 22 21.65 14.45 16.43
N THR A 23 22.27 15.61 16.62
CA THR A 23 21.97 16.83 15.82
C THR A 23 22.34 16.63 14.35
N LYS A 24 23.47 15.97 14.06
CA LYS A 24 23.91 15.64 12.70
C LYS A 24 22.99 14.61 12.06
N SER A 25 22.54 13.61 12.80
CA SER A 25 21.56 12.63 12.36
C SER A 25 20.21 13.29 12.05
N GLN A 26 19.75 14.21 12.90
CA GLN A 26 18.52 15.00 12.66
C GLN A 26 18.65 15.97 11.49
N ASN A 27 19.84 16.51 11.23
CA ASN A 27 20.13 17.32 10.03
C ASN A 27 20.49 16.47 8.80
N SER A 28 20.45 15.15 8.91
CA SER A 28 20.71 14.27 7.77
C SER A 28 19.51 14.28 6.83
N VAL A 29 19.78 14.43 5.53
CA VAL A 29 18.77 14.28 4.48
C VAL A 29 18.05 12.93 4.59
N ILE A 30 18.74 11.87 5.03
CA ILE A 30 18.16 10.53 5.22
C ILE A 30 17.07 10.54 6.31
N TYR A 31 17.29 11.27 7.41
CA TYR A 31 16.30 11.36 8.49
C TYR A 31 15.02 12.04 7.98
N TRP A 32 15.15 13.17 7.28
CA TRP A 32 14.01 13.89 6.72
C TRP A 32 13.26 13.09 5.65
N ILE A 33 13.98 12.32 4.83
CA ILE A 33 13.36 11.42 3.84
C ILE A 33 12.54 10.34 4.55
N ASN A 34 13.11 9.66 5.55
CA ASN A 34 12.37 8.62 6.28
C ASN A 34 11.18 9.20 7.06
N GLU A 35 11.32 10.41 7.60
CA GLU A 35 10.23 11.12 8.26
C GLU A 35 9.13 11.51 7.28
N LEU A 36 9.48 11.96 6.07
CA LEU A 36 8.51 12.21 5.02
C LEU A 36 7.76 10.92 4.65
N VAL A 37 8.48 9.82 4.44
CA VAL A 37 7.87 8.52 4.09
C VAL A 37 6.86 8.09 5.16
N ARG A 38 7.23 8.12 6.44
CA ARG A 38 6.33 7.80 7.56
C ARG A 38 5.03 8.60 7.56
N ASN A 39 5.13 9.89 7.24
CA ASN A 39 4.00 10.80 7.31
C ASN A 39 3.10 10.73 6.06
N GLN A 40 3.63 10.29 4.92
CA GLN A 40 2.89 10.26 3.66
C GLN A 40 2.33 8.88 3.31
N VAL A 41 3.00 7.80 3.72
CA VAL A 41 2.64 6.44 3.32
C VAL A 41 2.39 5.58 4.55
N ARG A 42 1.14 5.18 4.74
CA ARG A 42 0.76 4.26 5.82
C ARG A 42 1.44 2.91 5.59
N GLY A 43 2.07 2.38 6.63
CA GLY A 43 2.77 1.09 6.59
C GLY A 43 4.23 1.16 6.12
N ALA A 44 4.73 2.33 5.71
CA ALA A 44 6.15 2.53 5.40
C ALA A 44 6.83 3.40 6.47
N GLU A 45 7.92 2.92 7.05
CA GLU A 45 8.68 3.61 8.09
C GLU A 45 9.94 4.32 7.56
N ASP A 46 10.36 3.94 6.36
CA ASP A 46 11.57 4.38 5.67
C ASP A 46 11.51 4.04 4.18
N VAL A 47 12.55 4.44 3.42
CA VAL A 47 12.59 4.19 1.97
C VAL A 47 12.54 2.68 1.62
N PRO A 48 13.27 1.78 2.30
CA PRO A 48 13.14 0.34 2.05
C PRO A 48 11.72 -0.21 2.26
N SER A 49 11.06 0.13 3.37
CA SER A 49 9.69 -0.33 3.63
C SER A 49 8.68 0.24 2.63
N LEU A 50 8.92 1.44 2.09
CA LEU A 50 8.12 1.98 0.98
C LEU A 50 8.19 1.09 -0.28
N ILE A 51 9.36 0.52 -0.58
CA ILE A 51 9.53 -0.39 -1.71
C ILE A 51 8.70 -1.67 -1.50
N GLU A 52 8.73 -2.23 -0.29
CA GLU A 52 7.95 -3.43 0.04
C GLU A 52 6.44 -3.16 -0.03
N VAL A 53 5.96 -2.06 0.57
CA VAL A 53 4.55 -1.64 0.43
C VAL A 53 4.15 -1.50 -1.04
N THR A 54 5.03 -0.95 -1.88
CA THR A 54 4.73 -0.78 -3.31
C THR A 54 4.65 -2.13 -4.02
N LYS A 55 5.53 -3.08 -3.73
CA LYS A 55 5.47 -4.44 -4.29
C LYS A 55 4.19 -5.16 -3.88
N ASP A 56 3.83 -5.10 -2.60
CA ASP A 56 2.62 -5.74 -2.09
C ASP A 56 1.36 -5.17 -2.75
N LEU A 57 1.32 -3.85 -2.98
CA LEU A 57 0.23 -3.21 -3.72
C LEU A 57 0.17 -3.65 -5.18
N VAL A 58 1.32 -3.81 -5.85
CA VAL A 58 1.37 -4.33 -7.22
C VAL A 58 0.80 -5.74 -7.29
N LEU A 59 1.22 -6.63 -6.39
CA LEU A 59 0.72 -8.01 -6.34
C LEU A 59 -0.80 -8.04 -6.09
N GLN A 60 -1.30 -7.26 -5.13
CA GLN A 60 -2.74 -7.18 -4.86
C GLN A 60 -3.53 -6.69 -6.08
N VAL A 61 -2.99 -5.74 -6.84
CA VAL A 61 -3.64 -5.24 -8.05
C VAL A 61 -3.63 -6.30 -9.15
N GLU A 62 -2.52 -7.00 -9.34
CA GLU A 62 -2.41 -8.10 -10.30
C GLU A 62 -3.40 -9.23 -9.98
N ASP A 63 -3.51 -9.62 -8.71
CA ASP A 63 -4.46 -10.64 -8.24
C ASP A 63 -5.92 -10.19 -8.49
N LEU A 64 -6.26 -8.94 -8.15
CA LEU A 64 -7.60 -8.38 -8.40
C LEU A 64 -7.94 -8.35 -9.89
N TYR A 65 -6.98 -8.03 -10.75
CA TYR A 65 -7.19 -8.09 -12.20
C TYR A 65 -7.37 -9.54 -12.68
N ALA A 66 -6.59 -10.49 -12.17
CA ALA A 66 -6.74 -11.90 -12.51
C ALA A 66 -8.11 -12.45 -12.09
N GLU A 67 -8.56 -12.14 -10.88
CA GLU A 67 -9.90 -12.51 -10.38
C GLU A 67 -11.02 -11.91 -11.23
N LYS A 68 -10.89 -10.63 -11.61
CA LYS A 68 -11.85 -9.95 -12.48
C LYS A 68 -11.93 -10.62 -13.87
N GLU A 69 -10.80 -10.92 -14.49
CA GLU A 69 -10.77 -11.58 -15.80
C GLU A 69 -11.33 -13.01 -15.73
N MET A 70 -11.04 -13.75 -14.64
CA MET A 70 -11.64 -15.06 -14.39
C MET A 70 -13.17 -14.97 -14.28
N LEU A 71 -13.70 -14.03 -13.47
CA LEU A 71 -15.13 -13.78 -13.34
C LEU A 71 -15.79 -13.49 -14.69
N PHE A 72 -15.17 -12.65 -15.51
CA PHE A 72 -15.67 -12.28 -16.83
C PHE A 72 -15.65 -13.47 -17.80
N ALA A 73 -14.60 -14.29 -17.78
CA ALA A 73 -14.52 -15.50 -18.58
C ALA A 73 -15.59 -16.54 -18.18
N GLU A 74 -15.77 -16.78 -16.88
CA GLU A 74 -16.75 -17.76 -16.36
C GLU A 74 -18.19 -17.34 -16.61
N THR A 75 -18.49 -16.05 -16.43
CA THR A 75 -19.84 -15.50 -16.65
C THR A 75 -20.11 -15.12 -18.11
N LYS A 76 -19.09 -15.16 -18.97
CA LYS A 76 -19.12 -14.69 -20.37
C LYS A 76 -19.60 -13.24 -20.49
N THR A 77 -19.12 -12.40 -19.60
CA THR A 77 -19.42 -10.96 -19.55
C THR A 77 -18.17 -10.12 -19.74
N HIS A 78 -18.32 -8.84 -20.03
CA HIS A 78 -17.21 -7.91 -20.27
C HIS A 78 -17.18 -6.76 -19.26
N SER A 79 -18.16 -6.72 -18.35
CA SER A 79 -18.25 -5.69 -17.32
C SER A 79 -19.00 -6.19 -16.09
N ILE A 80 -18.72 -5.58 -14.94
CA ILE A 80 -19.45 -5.86 -13.70
C ILE A 80 -20.96 -5.54 -13.86
N ALA A 81 -21.31 -4.55 -14.68
CA ALA A 81 -22.70 -4.22 -14.98
C ALA A 81 -23.42 -5.37 -15.71
N GLU A 82 -22.74 -6.04 -16.65
CA GLU A 82 -23.28 -7.23 -17.32
C GLU A 82 -23.45 -8.40 -16.36
N VAL A 83 -22.50 -8.62 -15.44
CA VAL A 83 -22.63 -9.65 -14.38
C VAL A 83 -23.87 -9.38 -13.53
N ILE A 84 -24.08 -8.13 -13.11
CA ILE A 84 -25.26 -7.75 -12.32
C ILE A 84 -26.55 -7.98 -13.14
N SER A 85 -26.55 -7.64 -14.43
CA SER A 85 -27.70 -7.87 -15.29
C SER A 85 -28.01 -9.36 -15.47
N LEU A 86 -26.98 -10.21 -15.58
CA LEU A 86 -27.12 -11.66 -15.65
C LEU A 86 -27.81 -12.21 -14.39
N ILE A 87 -27.33 -11.81 -13.21
CA ILE A 87 -27.89 -12.24 -11.92
C ILE A 87 -29.36 -11.81 -11.81
N ARG A 88 -29.68 -10.55 -12.13
CA ARG A 88 -31.07 -10.06 -12.09
C ARG A 88 -31.98 -10.82 -13.06
N GLY A 89 -31.51 -11.11 -14.27
CA GLY A 89 -32.26 -11.92 -15.23
C GLY A 89 -32.54 -13.33 -14.70
N MET A 90 -31.57 -13.94 -14.00
CA MET A 90 -31.77 -15.24 -13.35
C MET A 90 -32.79 -15.16 -12.19
N GLU A 91 -32.78 -14.09 -11.40
CA GLU A 91 -33.77 -13.86 -10.34
C GLU A 91 -35.19 -13.69 -10.89
N GLU A 92 -35.35 -12.94 -11.98
CA GLU A 92 -36.64 -12.77 -12.66
C GLU A 92 -37.17 -14.09 -13.23
N GLN A 93 -36.30 -14.88 -13.87
CA GLN A 93 -36.66 -16.21 -14.38
C GLN A 93 -37.11 -17.14 -13.25
N LEU A 94 -36.38 -17.16 -12.14
CA LEU A 94 -36.73 -17.98 -10.98
C LEU A 94 -38.08 -17.57 -10.36
N ASN A 95 -38.32 -16.26 -10.23
CA ASN A 95 -39.60 -15.74 -9.71
C ASN A 95 -40.77 -16.07 -10.63
N SER A 96 -40.57 -16.01 -11.95
CA SER A 96 -41.60 -16.44 -12.92
C SER A 96 -41.96 -17.91 -12.72
N MET A 97 -40.97 -18.78 -12.59
CA MET A 97 -41.22 -20.22 -12.36
C MET A 97 -42.02 -20.47 -11.08
N TYR A 98 -41.66 -19.83 -9.97
CA TYR A 98 -42.43 -19.98 -8.73
C TYR A 98 -43.86 -19.45 -8.83
N SER A 99 -44.07 -18.35 -9.54
CA SER A 99 -45.41 -17.79 -9.76
C SER A 99 -46.30 -18.72 -10.58
N GLU A 100 -45.73 -19.46 -11.55
CA GLU A 100 -46.45 -20.47 -12.33
C GLU A 100 -46.89 -21.68 -11.49
N TYR A 101 -46.17 -22.03 -10.43
CA TYR A 101 -46.55 -23.12 -9.51
C TYR A 101 -47.61 -22.72 -8.48
N GLU A 102 -47.84 -21.43 -8.25
CA GLU A 102 -48.84 -20.92 -7.30
C GLU A 102 -50.23 -20.71 -7.93
N THR A 103 -50.37 -20.85 -9.25
CA THR A 103 -51.65 -20.83 -10.01
C THR A 103 -52.14 -22.22 -10.39
#